data_AF-A0A7J4LSG6-F1
#
_entry.id   AF-A0A7J4LSG6-F1
#
_cell.length_a   1.000
_cell.length_b   1.000
_cell.length_c   1.000
_cell.angle_alpha   90.00
_cell.angle_beta   90.00
_cell.angle_gamma   90.00
#
_symmetry.space_group_name_H-M   'P 1'
#
loop_
_entity.id
_entity.type
_entity.pdbx_description
1 polymer ?
#
loop_
_entity_poly.entity_id
_entity_poly.type
_entity_poly.pdbx_seq_one_letter_code
_entity_poly.pdbx_strand_id
1 'polypeptide(L)'
;MRKNSHVAAILYEIADLLEIQDVQWKPQAYRKAAQTIESLPEDIAEVAHQGLKKLEELPGVGKNIAEKIEELVKKGKLGYLEKLKKQIPIDVGQLMQIEGLGPKTIKRLYKQLKIKTLADLKHAAQEKKMRKLEGMGEKKEQQILESIKRLEKRGPERFLLGHVAPLADEIVQTLKRVPGVQDAIVAGSFRRGKETVGDLDILITSTQPKTVMEKFITLKDVDKVLAHGNTKSSIRLENGLQ
;
A
#
# COMPACT_ATOMS: atom_id res chain seq x y z
N MET A 1 -0.82 10.84 -2.19
CA MET A 1 -2.16 10.22 -1.98
C MET A 1 -3.23 11.28 -2.14
N ARG A 2 -4.34 11.00 -2.82
CA ARG A 2 -5.54 11.87 -2.78
C ARG A 2 -6.10 11.86 -1.34
N LYS A 3 -6.54 13.01 -0.83
CA LYS A 3 -7.07 13.12 0.55
C LYS A 3 -8.26 12.18 0.80
N ASN A 4 -9.09 11.96 -0.22
CA ASN A 4 -10.21 11.00 -0.18
C ASN A 4 -9.73 9.58 0.14
N SER A 5 -8.69 9.10 -0.55
CA SER A 5 -8.12 7.77 -0.31
C SER A 5 -7.54 7.64 1.11
N HIS A 6 -6.97 8.71 1.65
CA HIS A 6 -6.46 8.72 3.03
C HIS A 6 -7.60 8.61 4.05
N VAL A 7 -8.64 9.43 3.91
CA VAL A 7 -9.82 9.41 4.79
C VAL A 7 -10.52 8.05 4.71
N ALA A 8 -10.74 7.53 3.50
CA ALA A 8 -11.34 6.22 3.30
C ALA A 8 -10.52 5.10 3.97
N ALA A 9 -9.19 5.10 3.81
CA ALA A 9 -8.30 4.12 4.46
C ALA A 9 -8.45 4.12 5.98
N ILE A 10 -8.55 5.30 6.60
CA ILE A 10 -8.76 5.41 8.05
C ILE A 10 -10.14 4.90 8.46
N LEU A 11 -11.19 5.18 7.69
CA LEU A 11 -12.52 4.66 7.99
C LEU A 11 -12.61 3.14 7.83
N TYR A 12 -11.91 2.55 6.83
CA TYR A 12 -11.77 1.10 6.71
C TYR A 12 -11.04 0.51 7.92
N GLU A 13 -9.94 1.13 8.37
CA GLU A 13 -9.19 0.67 9.55
C GLU A 13 -10.07 0.66 10.82
N ILE A 14 -10.90 1.69 11.00
CA ILE A 14 -11.88 1.74 12.10
C ILE A 14 -12.90 0.60 11.97
N ALA A 15 -13.41 0.35 10.77
CA ALA A 15 -14.37 -0.74 10.55
C ALA A 15 -13.77 -2.09 10.92
N ASP A 16 -12.53 -2.35 10.54
CA ASP A 16 -11.83 -3.61 10.82
C ASP A 16 -11.56 -3.78 12.32
N LEU A 17 -11.12 -2.72 13.01
CA LEU A 17 -10.95 -2.73 14.47
C LEU A 17 -12.28 -3.02 15.19
N LEU A 18 -13.37 -2.39 14.76
CA LEU A 18 -14.69 -2.61 15.34
C LEU A 18 -15.23 -4.02 15.07
N GLU A 19 -14.95 -4.59 13.90
CA GLU A 19 -15.31 -5.98 13.60
C GLU A 19 -14.51 -6.97 14.45
N ILE A 20 -13.23 -6.70 14.71
CA ILE A 20 -12.41 -7.50 15.64
C ILE A 20 -12.99 -7.45 17.07
N GLN A 21 -13.58 -6.32 17.47
CA GLN A 21 -14.28 -6.12 18.74
C GLN A 21 -15.69 -6.73 18.80
N ASP A 22 -16.17 -7.42 17.76
CA ASP A 22 -17.54 -7.95 17.66
C ASP A 22 -18.64 -6.88 17.74
N VAL A 23 -18.31 -5.62 17.46
CA VAL A 23 -19.30 -4.53 17.44
C VAL A 23 -20.24 -4.72 16.26
N GLN A 24 -21.53 -4.86 16.55
CA GLN A 24 -22.56 -5.05 15.53
C GLN A 24 -22.88 -3.72 14.81
N TRP A 25 -23.23 -3.80 13.53
CA TRP A 25 -23.75 -2.72 12.67
C TRP A 25 -22.79 -1.55 12.37
N LYS A 26 -21.98 -1.09 13.33
CA LYS A 26 -21.04 0.02 13.15
C LYS A 26 -19.97 -0.24 12.09
N PRO A 27 -19.32 -1.43 12.02
CA PRO A 27 -18.34 -1.71 10.96
C PRO A 27 -18.91 -1.49 9.55
N GLN A 28 -20.16 -1.92 9.31
CA GLN A 28 -20.81 -1.77 8.02
C GLN A 28 -21.07 -0.30 7.67
N ALA A 29 -21.45 0.52 8.66
CA ALA A 29 -21.63 1.96 8.46
C ALA A 29 -20.32 2.64 8.07
N TYR A 30 -19.21 2.32 8.76
CA TYR A 30 -17.89 2.86 8.42
C TYR A 30 -17.41 2.41 7.03
N ARG A 31 -17.64 1.13 6.65
CA ARG A 31 -17.30 0.65 5.30
C ARG A 31 -18.10 1.36 4.22
N LYS A 32 -19.40 1.57 4.44
CA LYS A 32 -20.26 2.28 3.49
C LYS A 32 -19.78 3.73 3.30
N ALA A 33 -19.49 4.43 4.40
CA ALA A 33 -18.92 5.77 4.35
C ALA A 33 -17.56 5.81 3.64
N ALA A 34 -16.66 4.85 3.94
CA ALA A 34 -15.36 4.76 3.30
C ALA A 34 -15.46 4.59 1.78
N GLN A 35 -16.33 3.68 1.32
CA GLN A 35 -16.61 3.46 -0.11
C GLN A 35 -17.12 4.73 -0.79
N THR A 36 -18.08 5.42 -0.17
CA THR A 36 -18.63 6.67 -0.71
C THR A 36 -17.57 7.75 -0.85
N ILE A 37 -16.71 7.92 0.15
CA ILE A 37 -15.62 8.91 0.13
C ILE A 37 -14.55 8.54 -0.92
N GLU A 38 -14.22 7.26 -1.03
CA GLU A 38 -13.24 6.76 -1.99
C GLU A 38 -13.69 7.00 -3.44
N SER A 39 -15.00 6.82 -3.71
CA SER A 39 -15.61 7.08 -5.02
C SER A 39 -15.96 8.55 -5.29
N LEU A 40 -15.77 9.44 -4.30
CA LEU A 40 -16.20 10.83 -4.42
C LEU A 40 -15.33 11.56 -5.46
N PRO A 41 -15.94 12.22 -6.47
CA PRO A 41 -15.19 12.97 -7.48
C PRO A 41 -14.51 14.23 -6.92
N GLU A 42 -15.15 14.87 -5.94
CA GLU A 42 -14.70 16.10 -5.27
C GLU A 42 -13.75 15.79 -4.10
N ASP A 43 -12.87 16.73 -3.73
CA ASP A 43 -12.01 16.56 -2.54
C ASP A 43 -12.86 16.58 -1.27
N ILE A 44 -12.77 15.52 -0.46
CA ILE A 44 -13.48 15.41 0.81
C ILE A 44 -13.17 16.57 1.76
N ALA A 45 -12.00 17.19 1.62
CA ALA A 45 -11.65 18.38 2.39
C ALA A 45 -12.52 19.58 2.01
N GLU A 46 -12.79 19.78 0.71
CA GLU A 46 -13.66 20.87 0.24
C GLU A 46 -15.09 20.66 0.71
N VAL A 47 -15.59 19.42 0.62
CA VAL A 47 -16.92 19.07 1.16
C VAL A 47 -16.99 19.30 2.67
N ALA A 48 -15.92 18.96 3.42
CA ALA A 48 -15.86 19.24 4.85
C ALA A 48 -15.81 20.74 5.16
N HIS A 49 -15.17 21.57 4.32
CA HIS A 49 -15.15 23.02 4.47
C HIS A 49 -16.52 23.67 4.23
N GLN A 50 -17.38 23.06 3.40
CA GLN A 50 -18.77 23.49 3.20
C GLN A 50 -19.68 23.20 4.42
N GLY A 51 -19.18 22.41 5.39
CA GLY A 51 -19.81 22.18 6.68
C GLY A 51 -20.39 20.77 6.86
N LEU A 52 -20.70 20.42 8.11
CA LEU A 52 -21.14 19.06 8.51
C LEU A 52 -22.39 18.58 7.76
N LYS A 53 -23.35 19.47 7.48
CA LYS A 53 -24.56 19.12 6.72
C LYS A 53 -24.23 18.55 5.34
N LYS A 54 -23.21 19.09 4.68
CA LYS A 54 -22.79 18.63 3.35
C LYS A 54 -22.16 17.24 3.41
N LEU A 55 -21.42 16.93 4.48
CA LEU A 55 -20.91 15.59 4.73
C LEU A 55 -22.04 14.60 5.02
N GLU A 56 -23.08 15.01 5.76
CA GLU A 56 -24.25 14.19 6.08
C GLU A 56 -25.14 13.87 4.86
N GLU A 57 -25.08 14.68 3.81
CA GLU A 57 -25.75 14.39 2.53
C GLU A 57 -25.11 13.21 1.78
N LEU A 58 -23.86 12.86 2.11
CA LEU A 58 -23.17 11.75 1.46
C LEU A 58 -23.80 10.40 1.88
N PRO A 59 -24.09 9.50 0.91
CA PRO A 59 -24.66 8.20 1.21
C PRO A 59 -23.85 7.41 2.25
N GLY A 60 -24.48 7.00 3.35
CA GLY A 60 -23.82 6.22 4.40
C GLY A 60 -22.98 7.03 5.39
N VAL A 61 -22.89 8.35 5.23
CA VAL A 61 -22.25 9.25 6.21
C VAL A 61 -23.34 9.85 7.11
N GLY A 62 -23.47 9.33 8.33
CA GLY A 62 -24.32 9.95 9.35
C GLY A 62 -23.56 11.01 10.16
N LYS A 63 -24.29 11.79 10.98
CA LYS A 63 -23.73 12.84 11.86
C LYS A 63 -22.43 12.44 12.59
N ASN A 64 -22.43 11.28 13.25
CA ASN A 64 -21.27 10.79 13.98
C ASN A 64 -20.05 10.47 13.10
N ILE A 65 -20.26 10.13 11.83
CA ILE A 65 -19.18 9.86 10.87
C ILE A 65 -18.73 11.19 10.26
N ALA A 66 -19.66 12.09 9.93
CA ALA A 66 -19.37 13.44 9.46
C ALA A 66 -18.46 14.21 10.42
N GLU A 67 -18.76 14.20 11.72
CA GLU A 67 -17.92 14.83 12.76
C GLU A 67 -16.49 14.26 12.79
N LYS A 68 -16.34 12.95 12.57
CA LYS A 68 -15.03 12.28 12.56
C LYS A 68 -14.25 12.59 11.28
N ILE A 69 -14.93 12.66 10.14
CA ILE A 69 -14.32 13.08 8.87
C ILE A 69 -13.83 14.52 9.01
N GLU A 70 -14.65 15.41 9.59
CA GLU A 70 -14.28 16.81 9.80
C GLU A 70 -13.06 16.92 10.74
N GLU A 71 -13.05 16.19 11.86
CA GLU A 71 -11.90 16.12 12.76
C GLU A 71 -10.64 15.66 12.03
N LEU A 72 -10.76 14.59 11.24
CA LEU A 72 -9.65 14.00 10.50
C LEU A 72 -9.09 14.95 9.44
N VAL A 73 -9.96 15.66 8.71
CA VAL A 73 -9.55 16.66 7.71
C VAL A 73 -8.87 17.86 8.38
N LYS A 74 -9.40 18.36 9.49
CA LYS A 74 -8.87 19.56 10.17
C LYS A 74 -7.57 19.29 10.93
N LYS A 75 -7.47 18.15 11.64
CA LYS A 75 -6.36 17.85 12.55
C LYS A 75 -5.34 16.86 11.97
N GLY A 76 -5.68 16.17 10.86
CA GLY A 76 -4.87 15.08 10.29
C GLY A 76 -4.82 13.81 11.15
N LYS A 77 -5.50 13.81 12.31
CA LYS A 77 -5.56 12.69 13.25
C LYS A 77 -6.97 12.56 13.80
N LEU A 78 -7.35 11.34 14.13
CA LEU A 78 -8.66 11.03 14.69
C LEU A 78 -8.51 10.41 16.08
N GLY A 79 -8.94 11.12 17.12
CA GLY A 79 -8.83 10.62 18.50
C GLY A 79 -9.62 9.32 18.74
N TYR A 80 -10.66 9.07 17.95
CA TYR A 80 -11.40 7.81 18.00
C TYR A 80 -10.57 6.60 17.56
N LEU A 81 -9.78 6.74 16.48
CA LEU A 81 -8.89 5.68 16.02
C LEU A 81 -7.81 5.36 17.07
N GLU A 82 -7.22 6.40 17.68
CA GLU A 82 -6.23 6.22 18.74
C GLU A 82 -6.78 5.48 19.95
N LYS A 83 -8.04 5.76 20.34
CA LYS A 83 -8.73 5.04 21.42
C LYS A 83 -8.93 3.56 21.07
N LEU A 84 -9.33 3.25 19.84
CA LEU A 84 -9.48 1.86 19.38
C LEU A 84 -8.15 1.11 19.38
N LYS A 85 -7.07 1.74 18.88
CA LYS A 85 -5.70 1.17 18.91
C LYS A 85 -5.19 0.89 20.32
N LYS A 86 -5.58 1.70 21.32
CA LYS A 86 -5.23 1.46 22.72
C LYS A 86 -5.98 0.26 23.32
N GLN A 87 -7.23 0.04 22.90
CA GLN A 87 -8.03 -1.11 23.38
C GLN A 87 -7.57 -2.42 22.75
N ILE A 88 -7.15 -2.39 21.49
CA ILE A 88 -6.63 -3.54 20.76
C ILE A 88 -5.25 -3.19 20.20
N PRO A 89 -4.16 -3.57 20.88
CA PRO A 89 -2.80 -3.33 20.42
C PRO A 89 -2.40 -4.36 19.34
N ILE A 90 -3.18 -4.40 18.26
CA ILE A 90 -2.90 -5.19 17.06
C ILE A 90 -2.62 -4.19 15.94
N ASP A 91 -1.57 -4.44 15.16
CA ASP A 91 -1.30 -3.70 13.93
C ASP A 91 -2.20 -4.23 12.81
N VAL A 92 -3.49 -3.89 12.90
CA VAL A 92 -4.50 -4.33 11.93
C VAL A 92 -4.17 -3.78 10.54
N GLY A 93 -3.67 -2.55 10.45
CA GLY A 93 -3.30 -1.93 9.18
C GLY A 93 -2.24 -2.72 8.41
N GLN A 94 -1.18 -3.19 9.07
CA GLN A 94 -0.18 -4.04 8.41
C GLN A 94 -0.70 -5.45 8.12
N LEU A 95 -1.42 -6.07 9.07
CA LEU A 95 -1.92 -7.43 8.90
C LEU A 95 -2.98 -7.54 7.79
N MET A 96 -3.81 -6.51 7.59
CA MET A 96 -4.81 -6.46 6.51
C MET A 96 -4.19 -6.34 5.11
N GLN A 97 -2.91 -5.98 4.99
CA GLN A 97 -2.20 -5.98 3.70
C GLN A 97 -1.81 -7.39 3.25
N ILE A 98 -1.85 -8.37 4.15
CA ILE A 98 -1.55 -9.75 3.83
C ILE A 98 -2.75 -10.39 3.15
N GLU A 99 -2.50 -10.93 1.97
CA GLU A 99 -3.52 -11.60 1.18
C GLU A 99 -4.13 -12.79 1.96
N GLY A 100 -5.45 -12.83 2.03
CA GLY A 100 -6.17 -13.88 2.75
C GLY A 100 -6.32 -13.66 4.27
N LEU A 101 -5.80 -12.54 4.81
CA LEU A 101 -6.13 -12.05 6.15
C LEU A 101 -7.24 -11.01 6.10
N GLY A 102 -8.35 -11.32 6.76
CA GLY A 102 -9.43 -10.37 7.05
C GLY A 102 -9.68 -10.25 8.55
N PRO A 103 -10.57 -9.35 9.00
CA PRO A 103 -10.77 -9.04 10.43
C PRO A 103 -11.05 -10.27 11.29
N LYS A 104 -11.91 -11.18 10.81
CA LYS A 104 -12.22 -12.45 11.50
C LYS A 104 -11.00 -13.35 11.67
N THR A 105 -10.14 -13.42 10.65
CA THR A 105 -8.91 -14.24 10.71
C THR A 105 -7.89 -13.60 11.64
N ILE A 106 -7.68 -12.29 11.55
CA ILE A 106 -6.79 -11.52 12.45
C ILE A 106 -7.24 -11.69 13.90
N LYS A 107 -8.54 -11.56 14.17
CA LYS A 107 -9.12 -11.81 15.49
C LYS A 107 -8.82 -13.22 16.01
N ARG A 108 -8.94 -14.24 15.18
CA ARG A 108 -8.63 -15.63 15.56
C ARG A 108 -7.15 -15.81 15.87
N LEU A 109 -6.27 -15.26 15.03
CA LEU A 109 -4.81 -15.26 15.24
C LEU A 109 -4.45 -14.58 16.56
N TYR A 110 -5.09 -13.44 16.87
CA TYR A 110 -4.89 -12.75 18.13
C TYR A 110 -5.42 -13.55 19.33
N LYS A 111 -6.64 -14.10 19.26
CA LYS A 111 -7.23 -14.85 20.39
C LYS A 111 -6.45 -16.12 20.72
N GLN A 112 -6.04 -16.88 19.71
CA GLN A 112 -5.45 -18.21 19.89
C GLN A 112 -3.92 -18.21 19.94
N LEU A 113 -3.26 -17.34 19.17
CA LEU A 113 -1.79 -17.30 19.06
C LEU A 113 -1.18 -15.99 19.57
N LYS A 114 -1.99 -15.03 20.05
CA LYS A 114 -1.53 -13.71 20.53
C LYS A 114 -0.72 -12.91 19.51
N ILE A 115 -0.92 -13.18 18.22
CA ILE A 115 -0.27 -12.47 17.11
C ILE A 115 -0.80 -11.03 17.06
N LYS A 116 0.08 -10.05 17.15
CA LYS A 116 -0.25 -8.62 17.12
C LYS A 116 0.40 -7.89 15.95
N THR A 117 1.54 -8.37 15.49
CA THR A 117 2.38 -7.71 14.47
C THR A 117 2.66 -8.62 13.29
N LEU A 118 3.17 -8.03 12.20
CA LEU A 118 3.66 -8.79 11.05
C LEU A 118 4.80 -9.75 11.41
N ALA A 119 5.66 -9.35 12.35
CA ALA A 119 6.76 -10.17 12.85
C ALA A 119 6.23 -11.41 13.61
N ASP A 120 5.24 -11.23 14.50
CA ASP A 120 4.60 -12.35 15.21
C ASP A 120 3.96 -13.33 14.22
N LEU A 121 3.29 -12.79 13.19
CA LEU A 121 2.66 -13.60 12.15
C LEU A 121 3.70 -14.42 11.38
N LYS A 122 4.80 -13.80 10.97
CA LYS A 122 5.91 -14.47 10.28
C LYS A 122 6.47 -15.62 11.12
N HIS A 123 6.76 -15.36 12.39
CA HIS A 123 7.30 -16.37 13.31
C HIS A 123 6.33 -17.54 13.48
N ALA A 124 5.05 -17.26 13.75
CA ALA A 124 4.04 -18.30 13.92
C ALA A 124 3.81 -19.14 12.65
N ALA A 125 3.95 -18.53 11.48
CA ALA A 125 3.88 -19.21 10.19
C ALA A 125 5.10 -20.12 9.94
N GLN A 126 6.30 -19.64 10.25
CA GLN A 126 7.54 -20.42 10.12
C GLN A 126 7.57 -21.64 11.06
N GLU A 127 7.07 -21.48 12.29
CA GLU A 127 6.94 -22.57 13.26
C GLU A 127 5.75 -23.50 12.99
N LYS A 128 5.00 -23.29 11.90
CA LYS A 128 3.82 -24.07 11.53
C LYS A 128 2.71 -24.07 12.59
N LYS A 129 2.70 -23.08 13.50
CA LYS A 129 1.72 -22.97 14.59
C LYS A 129 0.34 -22.60 14.07
N MET A 130 0.27 -21.92 12.93
CA MET A 130 -1.01 -21.50 12.32
C MET A 130 -1.82 -22.68 11.78
N ARG A 131 -1.19 -23.80 11.42
CA ARG A 131 -1.85 -25.01 10.89
C ARG A 131 -2.91 -25.61 11.81
N LYS A 132 -2.79 -25.35 13.12
CA LYS A 132 -3.72 -25.83 14.15
C LYS A 132 -5.02 -25.03 14.19
N LEU A 133 -5.07 -23.88 13.51
CA LEU A 133 -6.26 -23.04 13.47
C LEU A 133 -7.18 -23.50 12.33
N GLU A 134 -8.49 -23.52 12.60
CA GLU A 134 -9.51 -23.83 11.60
C GLU A 134 -9.33 -22.98 10.32
N GLY A 135 -9.34 -23.59 9.14
CA GLY A 135 -9.19 -22.84 7.88
C GLY A 135 -7.82 -22.16 7.67
N MET A 136 -6.78 -22.53 8.43
CA MET A 136 -5.39 -22.07 8.26
C MET A 136 -4.46 -23.25 7.92
N GLY A 137 -4.84 -24.07 6.95
CA GLY A 137 -4.01 -25.20 6.49
C GLY A 137 -2.70 -24.76 5.83
N GLU A 138 -1.86 -25.74 5.49
CA GLU A 138 -0.52 -25.54 4.91
C GLU A 138 -0.52 -24.59 3.70
N LYS A 139 -1.47 -24.74 2.78
CA LYS A 139 -1.58 -23.87 1.60
C LYS A 139 -1.75 -22.39 1.97
N LYS A 140 -2.56 -22.10 2.99
CA LYS A 140 -2.83 -20.73 3.43
C LYS A 140 -1.65 -20.15 4.21
N GLU A 141 -0.95 -20.97 4.98
CA GLU A 141 0.30 -20.59 5.63
C GLU A 141 1.39 -20.21 4.61
N GLN A 142 1.57 -21.01 3.56
CA GLN A 142 2.50 -20.71 2.48
C GLN A 142 2.12 -19.40 1.77
N GLN A 143 0.85 -19.20 1.45
CA GLN A 143 0.37 -17.94 0.86
C GLN A 143 0.66 -16.73 1.76
N ILE A 144 0.49 -16.87 3.07
CA ILE A 144 0.82 -15.82 4.04
C ILE A 144 2.33 -15.53 4.04
N LEU A 145 3.18 -16.55 4.10
CA LEU A 145 4.63 -16.38 4.07
C LEU A 145 5.11 -15.70 2.77
N GLU A 146 4.55 -16.09 1.62
CA GLU A 146 4.82 -15.44 0.35
C GLU A 146 4.35 -13.99 0.34
N SER A 147 3.16 -13.72 0.88
CA SER A 147 2.64 -12.35 0.97
C SER A 147 3.47 -11.48 1.90
N ILE A 148 3.96 -12.02 3.02
CA ILE A 148 4.91 -11.33 3.91
C ILE A 148 6.20 -11.04 3.15
N LYS A 149 6.76 -12.03 2.45
CA LYS A 149 7.97 -11.85 1.64
C LYS A 149 7.77 -10.78 0.56
N ARG A 150 6.59 -10.71 -0.07
CA ARG A 150 6.24 -9.66 -1.03
C ARG A 150 6.15 -8.27 -0.37
N LEU A 151 5.63 -8.17 0.84
CA LEU A 151 5.59 -6.90 1.58
C LEU A 151 6.99 -6.48 2.06
N GLU A 152 7.83 -7.42 2.49
CA GLU A 152 9.22 -7.13 2.87
C GLU A 152 10.07 -6.73 1.65
N LYS A 153 9.78 -7.31 0.48
CA LYS A 153 10.38 -6.93 -0.81
C LYS A 153 9.79 -5.66 -1.42
N ARG A 154 8.62 -5.20 -0.95
CA ARG A 154 8.20 -3.82 -1.21
C ARG A 154 9.18 -2.96 -0.43
N GLY A 155 10.24 -2.55 -1.12
CA GLY A 155 11.16 -1.54 -0.66
C GLY A 155 10.43 -0.28 -0.18
N PRO A 156 11.16 0.67 0.39
CA PRO A 156 10.57 1.88 0.92
C PRO A 156 9.73 2.59 -0.14
N GLU A 157 8.61 3.19 0.27
CA GLU A 157 7.74 3.98 -0.63
C GLU A 157 8.50 5.13 -1.29
N ARG A 158 9.55 5.62 -0.62
CA ARG A 158 10.47 6.61 -1.14
C ARG A 158 11.91 6.27 -0.78
N PHE A 159 12.82 6.47 -1.72
CA PHE A 159 14.24 6.25 -1.55
C PHE A 159 14.98 7.59 -1.46
N LEU A 160 16.05 7.66 -0.68
CA LEU A 160 16.94 8.82 -0.66
C LEU A 160 17.65 8.95 -2.02
N LEU A 161 17.69 10.16 -2.56
CA LEU A 161 18.31 10.42 -3.88
C LEU A 161 19.75 9.90 -3.93
N GLY A 162 20.54 10.14 -2.88
CA GLY A 162 21.93 9.68 -2.80
C GLY A 162 22.11 8.17 -2.79
N HIS A 163 21.11 7.41 -2.32
CA HIS A 163 21.15 5.94 -2.36
C HIS A 163 20.77 5.39 -3.74
N VAL A 164 19.89 6.09 -4.46
CA VAL A 164 19.42 5.66 -5.77
C VAL A 164 20.34 6.11 -6.89
N ALA A 165 21.05 7.23 -6.74
CA ALA A 165 21.87 7.80 -7.80
C ALA A 165 22.88 6.82 -8.43
N PRO A 166 23.67 6.04 -7.66
CA PRO A 166 24.59 5.07 -8.25
C PRO A 166 23.89 3.99 -9.08
N LEU A 167 22.73 3.51 -8.59
CA LEU A 167 21.93 2.51 -9.28
C LEU A 167 21.29 3.08 -10.55
N ALA A 168 20.78 4.30 -10.50
CA ALA A 168 20.21 4.99 -11.65
C ALA A 168 21.26 5.17 -12.76
N ASP A 169 22.48 5.56 -12.38
CA ASP A 169 23.61 5.67 -13.30
C ASP A 169 23.98 4.31 -13.90
N GLU A 170 24.06 3.25 -13.09
CA GLU A 170 24.34 1.88 -13.58
C GLU A 170 23.31 1.40 -14.60
N ILE A 171 22.02 1.61 -14.32
CA ILE A 171 20.93 1.22 -15.22
C ILE A 171 21.02 2.01 -16.53
N VAL A 172 21.20 3.34 -16.47
CA VAL A 172 21.32 4.18 -17.67
C VAL A 172 22.54 3.76 -18.50
N GLN A 173 23.70 3.55 -17.87
CA GLN A 173 24.91 3.11 -18.58
C GLN A 173 24.73 1.74 -19.23
N THR A 174 24.01 0.83 -18.58
CA THR A 174 23.68 -0.48 -19.15
C THR A 174 22.78 -0.34 -20.38
N LEU A 175 21.76 0.51 -20.30
CA LEU A 175 20.82 0.73 -21.40
C LEU A 175 21.45 1.48 -22.56
N LYS A 176 22.39 2.41 -22.31
CA LYS A 176 23.17 3.10 -23.35
C LYS A 176 24.01 2.16 -24.21
N ARG A 177 24.36 0.97 -23.70
CA ARG A 177 25.13 -0.05 -24.44
C ARG A 177 24.27 -0.95 -25.33
N VAL A 178 22.94 -0.80 -25.30
CA VAL A 178 22.03 -1.61 -26.11
C VAL A 178 22.04 -1.13 -27.55
N PRO A 179 22.16 -2.04 -28.55
CA PRO A 179 22.09 -1.66 -29.95
C PRO A 179 20.85 -0.84 -30.29
N GLY A 180 21.05 0.24 -31.06
CA GLY A 180 19.99 1.14 -31.50
C GLY A 180 19.64 2.27 -30.52
N VAL A 181 20.16 2.27 -29.29
CA VAL A 181 20.00 3.41 -28.36
C VAL A 181 20.85 4.59 -28.80
N GLN A 182 20.22 5.75 -28.92
CA GLN A 182 20.85 7.03 -29.24
C GLN A 182 21.16 7.83 -27.97
N ASP A 183 20.21 7.89 -27.03
CA ASP A 183 20.42 8.48 -25.72
C ASP A 183 19.49 7.85 -24.68
N ALA A 184 19.87 7.98 -23.40
CA ALA A 184 19.09 7.56 -22.25
C ALA A 184 19.37 8.52 -21.08
N ILE A 185 18.30 9.01 -20.45
CA ILE A 185 18.38 9.93 -19.31
C ILE A 185 17.41 9.52 -18.21
N VAL A 186 17.82 9.75 -16.95
CA VAL A 186 16.89 9.68 -15.81
C VAL A 186 16.04 10.95 -15.80
N ALA A 187 14.73 10.78 -15.67
CA ALA A 187 13.74 11.84 -15.67
C ALA A 187 13.07 11.95 -14.29
N GLY A 188 11.78 12.33 -14.27
CA GLY A 188 10.97 12.24 -13.06
C GLY A 188 11.45 13.12 -11.90
N SER A 189 11.15 12.66 -10.69
CA SER A 189 11.53 13.35 -9.44
C SER A 189 13.04 13.36 -9.19
N PHE A 190 13.75 12.33 -9.68
CA PHE A 190 15.20 12.23 -9.66
C PHE A 190 15.86 13.41 -10.38
N ARG A 191 15.47 13.68 -11.64
CA ARG A 191 16.01 14.81 -12.42
C ARG A 191 15.75 16.17 -11.79
N ARG A 192 14.67 16.31 -11.00
CA ARG A 192 14.33 17.56 -10.30
C ARG A 192 15.08 17.73 -8.97
N GLY A 193 15.99 16.82 -8.61
CA GLY A 193 16.78 16.90 -7.39
C GLY A 193 15.95 16.81 -6.11
N LYS A 194 14.82 16.08 -6.13
CA LYS A 194 14.05 15.84 -4.91
C LYS A 194 14.86 14.98 -3.95
N GLU A 195 14.92 15.37 -2.68
CA GLU A 195 15.67 14.67 -1.61
C GLU A 195 15.32 13.18 -1.53
N THR A 196 14.07 12.86 -1.84
CA THR A 196 13.59 11.49 -1.98
C THR A 196 12.88 11.30 -3.31
N VAL A 197 12.95 10.09 -3.86
CA VAL A 197 12.30 9.67 -5.11
C VAL A 197 11.37 8.48 -4.84
N GLY A 198 10.24 8.37 -5.55
CA GLY A 198 9.33 7.23 -5.41
C GLY A 198 9.74 6.08 -6.35
N ASP A 199 9.83 6.41 -7.63
CA ASP A 199 10.24 5.57 -8.74
C ASP A 199 11.38 6.24 -9.55
N LEU A 200 12.00 5.47 -10.44
CA LEU A 200 12.93 5.96 -11.45
C LEU A 200 12.28 5.96 -12.84
N ASP A 201 12.04 7.16 -13.35
CA ASP A 201 11.68 7.34 -14.75
C ASP A 201 12.94 7.39 -15.61
N ILE A 202 13.02 6.55 -16.66
CA ILE A 202 14.11 6.59 -17.64
C ILE A 202 13.50 6.83 -19.02
N LEU A 203 13.95 7.89 -19.69
CA LEU A 203 13.58 8.19 -21.07
C LEU A 203 14.71 7.74 -21.99
N ILE A 204 14.37 7.01 -23.05
CA ILE A 204 15.32 6.45 -24.01
C ILE A 204 14.89 6.81 -25.43
N THR A 205 15.82 7.28 -26.23
CA THR A 205 15.64 7.46 -27.68
C THR A 205 16.34 6.32 -28.39
N SER A 206 15.62 5.56 -29.21
CA SER A 206 16.17 4.37 -29.88
C SER A 206 15.53 4.13 -31.24
N THR A 207 16.33 3.66 -32.20
CA THR A 207 15.86 3.16 -33.49
C THR A 207 15.34 1.72 -33.41
N GLN A 208 15.61 1.03 -32.29
CA GLN A 208 15.21 -0.36 -32.02
C GLN A 208 14.52 -0.50 -30.65
N PRO A 209 13.34 0.11 -30.46
CA PRO A 209 12.69 0.18 -29.15
C PRO A 209 12.35 -1.20 -28.56
N LYS A 210 11.99 -2.18 -29.39
CA LYS A 210 11.68 -3.55 -28.93
C LYS A 210 12.87 -4.21 -28.23
N THR A 211 14.05 -4.15 -28.85
CA THR A 211 15.30 -4.69 -28.28
C THR A 211 15.66 -4.03 -26.96
N VAL A 212 15.42 -2.73 -26.83
CA VAL A 212 15.60 -2.00 -25.57
C VAL A 212 14.64 -2.49 -24.50
N MET A 213 13.35 -2.67 -24.83
CA MET A 213 12.35 -3.16 -23.88
C MET A 213 12.66 -4.58 -23.41
N GLU A 214 13.07 -5.48 -24.31
CA GLU A 214 13.50 -6.85 -23.98
C GLU A 214 14.73 -6.85 -23.06
N LYS A 215 15.71 -5.98 -23.33
CA LYS A 215 16.88 -5.85 -22.45
C LYS A 215 16.51 -5.25 -21.09
N PHE A 216 15.61 -4.27 -21.06
CA PHE A 216 15.18 -3.60 -19.84
C PHE A 216 14.51 -4.57 -18.86
N ILE A 217 13.62 -5.43 -19.34
CA ILE A 217 12.93 -6.41 -18.47
C ILE A 217 13.83 -7.55 -17.99
N THR A 218 15.04 -7.68 -18.55
CA THR A 218 16.05 -8.70 -18.19
C THR A 218 17.29 -8.08 -17.53
N LEU A 219 17.18 -6.84 -17.02
CA LEU A 219 18.24 -6.23 -16.23
C LEU A 219 18.54 -7.06 -14.97
N LYS A 220 19.75 -6.86 -14.44
CA LYS A 220 20.16 -7.45 -13.17
C LYS A 220 19.23 -6.96 -12.05
N ASP A 221 18.98 -7.82 -11.08
CA ASP A 221 18.20 -7.53 -9.87
C ASP A 221 16.72 -7.22 -10.14
N VAL A 222 16.17 -7.60 -11.31
CA VAL A 222 14.72 -7.56 -11.57
C VAL A 222 14.01 -8.64 -10.74
N ASP A 223 13.15 -8.21 -9.82
CA ASP A 223 12.25 -9.09 -9.05
C ASP A 223 10.97 -9.40 -9.84
N LYS A 224 10.38 -8.40 -10.51
CA LYS A 224 9.12 -8.56 -11.23
C LYS A 224 8.96 -7.61 -12.40
N VAL A 225 8.46 -8.11 -13.52
CA VAL A 225 7.95 -7.26 -14.62
C VAL A 225 6.52 -6.84 -14.30
N LEU A 226 6.29 -5.54 -14.16
CA LEU A 226 4.98 -4.96 -13.84
C LEU A 226 4.17 -4.64 -15.11
N ALA A 227 4.84 -4.19 -16.16
CA ALA A 227 4.26 -3.95 -17.48
C ALA A 227 5.34 -4.12 -18.55
N HIS A 228 4.96 -4.64 -19.72
CA HIS A 228 5.84 -4.79 -20.87
C HIS A 228 5.09 -4.41 -22.14
N GLY A 229 5.64 -3.46 -22.89
CA GLY A 229 5.06 -2.97 -24.13
C GLY A 229 6.14 -2.50 -25.09
N ASN A 230 5.74 -2.18 -26.33
CA ASN A 230 6.67 -1.86 -27.42
C ASN A 230 7.54 -0.62 -27.16
N THR A 231 7.04 0.35 -26.39
CA THR A 231 7.71 1.63 -26.12
C THR A 231 7.68 2.04 -24.65
N LYS A 232 7.05 1.23 -23.78
CA LYS A 232 6.97 1.47 -22.35
C LYS A 232 6.93 0.15 -21.61
N SER A 233 7.82 0.02 -20.63
CA SER A 233 7.88 -1.11 -19.71
C SER A 233 8.10 -0.59 -18.29
N SER A 234 7.75 -1.41 -17.31
CA SER A 234 7.96 -1.13 -15.89
C SER A 234 8.36 -2.43 -15.21
N ILE A 235 9.42 -2.36 -14.42
CA ILE A 235 9.97 -3.45 -13.62
C ILE A 235 9.96 -3.03 -12.16
N ARG A 236 10.10 -4.00 -11.27
CA ARG A 236 10.46 -3.79 -9.87
C ARG A 236 11.76 -4.53 -9.61
N LEU A 237 12.70 -3.84 -9.00
CA LEU A 237 13.98 -4.43 -8.57
C LEU A 237 13.84 -5.14 -7.22
N GLU A 238 14.82 -5.98 -6.85
CA GLU A 238 14.82 -6.72 -5.58
C GLU A 238 14.79 -5.82 -4.34
N ASN A 239 15.37 -4.62 -4.44
CA ASN A 239 15.32 -3.60 -3.39
C ASN A 239 13.97 -2.86 -3.33
N GLY A 240 13.02 -3.21 -4.21
CA GLY A 240 11.67 -2.66 -4.30
C GLY A 240 11.51 -1.40 -5.15
N LEU A 241 12.59 -0.84 -5.68
CA LEU A 241 12.54 0.32 -6.56
C LEU A 241 11.82 -0.04 -7.87
N GLN A 242 10.95 0.85 -8.35
CA GLN A 242 10.25 0.75 -9.62
C GLN A 242 10.92 1.60 -10.69
#